data_AF-A0A1F9LUX5-F1
#
_entry.id   AF-A0A1F9LUX5-F1
#
_cell.length_a   1.000
_cell.length_b   1.000
_cell.length_c   1.000
_cell.angle_alpha   90.00
_cell.angle_beta   90.00
_cell.angle_gamma   90.00
#
_symmetry.space_group_name_H-M   'P 1'
#
loop_
_entity.id
_entity.type
_entity.pdbx_description
1 polymer ?
#
loop_
_entity_poly.entity_id
_entity_poly.type
_entity_poly.pdbx_seq_one_letter_code
_entity_poly.pdbx_strand_id
1 'polypeptide(L)'
;MKHLHGSTQEITKILDTINDIADQTNLLALNATIEAASAGHAGKGFNVVANEIKELAKQTARATQEISQQNKKMQNNTHNAVAAIEKIVRVATEMSRLSQTIASAVEDQAKTISEISANIGNASSAARTIAGNIQQASMGAVEVAGKIQEVNEASFKSASGAGETNSHAEELSQMASELRELLGQFKL
;
A
#
# COMPACT_ATOMS: atom_id res chain seq x y z
N MET A 1 -35.34 1.66 -3.48
CA MET A 1 -35.54 2.43 -2.24
C MET A 1 -36.45 3.65 -2.41
N LYS A 2 -36.23 4.54 -3.38
CA LYS A 2 -37.14 5.69 -3.65
C LYS A 2 -38.59 5.28 -3.89
N HIS A 3 -38.81 4.20 -4.66
CA HIS A 3 -40.15 3.66 -4.90
C HIS A 3 -40.84 3.19 -3.61
N LEU A 4 -40.14 2.44 -2.75
CA LEU A 4 -40.70 1.96 -1.48
C LEU A 4 -41.07 3.12 -0.54
N HIS A 5 -40.20 4.14 -0.45
CA HIS A 5 -40.52 5.35 0.32
C HIS A 5 -41.77 6.06 -0.22
N GLY A 6 -41.86 6.26 -1.54
CA GLY A 6 -43.05 6.84 -2.18
C GLY A 6 -44.32 6.03 -1.91
N SER A 7 -44.28 4.71 -2.07
CA SER A 7 -45.42 3.84 -1.81
C SER A 7 -45.88 3.90 -0.35
N THR A 8 -44.97 3.97 0.62
CA THR A 8 -45.38 4.12 2.04
C THR A 8 -46.02 5.47 2.34
N GLN A 9 -45.62 6.54 1.64
CA GLN A 9 -46.27 7.86 1.79
C GLN A 9 -47.69 7.86 1.18
N GLU A 10 -47.88 7.19 0.05
CA GLU A 10 -49.22 7.00 -0.53
C GLU A 10 -50.13 6.18 0.40
N ILE A 11 -49.59 5.12 1.02
CA ILE A 11 -50.31 4.34 2.03
C ILE A 11 -50.74 5.23 3.20
N THR A 12 -49.88 6.14 3.69
CA THR A 12 -50.28 7.09 4.75
C THR A 12 -51.48 7.92 4.35
N LYS A 13 -51.50 8.49 3.13
CA LYS A 13 -52.64 9.29 2.64
C LYS A 13 -53.93 8.47 2.56
N ILE A 14 -53.82 7.21 2.14
CA ILE A 14 -54.97 6.29 2.07
C ILE A 14 -55.50 6.00 3.49
N LEU A 15 -54.61 5.74 4.45
CA LEU A 15 -54.99 5.48 5.83
C LEU A 15 -55.65 6.70 6.48
N ASP A 16 -55.17 7.91 6.21
CA ASP A 16 -55.79 9.15 6.69
C ASP A 16 -57.23 9.27 6.14
N THR A 17 -57.41 9.00 4.84
CA THR A 17 -58.74 9.00 4.20
C THR A 17 -59.68 7.95 4.81
N ILE A 18 -59.19 6.74 5.07
CA ILE A 18 -59.98 5.67 5.69
C ILE A 18 -60.39 6.07 7.12
N ASN A 19 -59.49 6.71 7.87
CA ASN A 19 -59.80 7.17 9.22
C ASN A 19 -60.89 8.25 9.21
N ASP A 20 -60.81 9.21 8.29
CA ASP A 20 -61.84 10.25 8.11
C ASP A 20 -63.20 9.63 7.76
N ILE A 21 -63.22 8.61 6.89
CA ILE A 21 -64.44 7.86 6.55
C ILE A 21 -64.99 7.12 7.78
N ALA A 22 -64.13 6.50 8.58
CA ALA A 22 -64.55 5.80 9.79
C ALA A 22 -65.16 6.77 10.82
N ASP A 23 -64.56 7.95 11.00
CA ASP A 23 -65.08 8.98 11.90
C ASP A 23 -66.43 9.55 11.43
N GLN A 24 -66.58 9.81 10.13
CA GLN A 24 -67.86 10.23 9.54
C GLN A 24 -68.92 9.13 9.67
N THR A 25 -68.56 7.87 9.45
CA THR A 25 -69.47 6.72 9.60
C THR A 25 -69.92 6.56 11.05
N ASN A 26 -69.03 6.76 12.01
CA ASN A 26 -69.35 6.74 13.44
C ASN A 26 -70.30 7.90 13.82
N LEU A 27 -70.11 9.09 13.26
CA LEU A 27 -71.02 10.23 13.47
C LEU A 27 -72.40 9.99 12.83
N LEU A 28 -72.44 9.45 11.61
CA LEU A 28 -73.69 9.07 10.94
C LEU A 28 -74.46 8.01 11.74
N ALA A 29 -73.75 6.99 12.23
CA ALA A 29 -74.33 5.94 13.06
C ALA A 29 -74.87 6.50 14.38
N LEU A 30 -74.15 7.43 15.01
CA LEU A 30 -74.61 8.13 16.23
C LEU A 30 -75.90 8.91 15.98
N ASN A 31 -75.98 9.67 14.88
CA ASN A 31 -77.19 10.41 14.51
C ASN A 31 -78.36 9.45 14.25
N ALA A 32 -78.12 8.30 13.60
CA ALA A 32 -79.13 7.27 13.39
C ALA A 32 -79.60 6.62 14.71
N THR A 33 -78.71 6.41 15.68
CA THR A 33 -79.06 5.94 17.03
C THR A 33 -79.97 6.94 17.75
N ILE A 34 -79.70 8.24 17.63
CA ILE A 34 -80.52 9.32 18.22
C ILE A 34 -81.92 9.32 17.58
N GLU A 35 -82.01 9.27 16.26
CA GLU A 35 -83.30 9.26 15.55
C GLU A 35 -84.11 7.99 15.83
N ALA A 36 -83.44 6.84 15.92
CA ALA A 36 -84.07 5.56 16.27
C ALA A 36 -84.64 5.58 17.70
N ALA A 37 -84.00 6.28 18.64
CA ALA A 37 -84.52 6.49 19.99
C ALA A 37 -85.75 7.41 19.99
N SER A 38 -85.77 8.43 19.12
CA SER A 38 -86.91 9.35 18.92
C SER A 38 -88.16 8.62 18.41
N ALA A 39 -87.99 7.63 17.53
CA ALA A 39 -89.08 6.80 16.99
C ALA A 39 -89.66 5.75 17.96
N GLY A 40 -89.14 5.65 19.19
CA GLY A 40 -89.68 4.78 20.24
C GLY A 40 -89.75 3.29 19.85
N HIS A 41 -90.92 2.68 19.98
CA HIS A 41 -91.08 1.24 19.74
C HIS A 41 -90.92 0.82 18.27
N ALA A 42 -91.16 1.74 17.32
CA ALA A 42 -90.97 1.50 15.89
C ALA A 42 -89.49 1.56 15.45
N GLY A 43 -88.62 2.22 16.24
CA GLY A 43 -87.19 2.40 15.94
C GLY A 43 -86.27 1.29 16.43
N LYS A 44 -86.76 0.27 17.16
CA LYS A 44 -85.91 -0.76 17.80
C LYS A 44 -84.99 -1.49 16.81
N GLY A 45 -85.49 -1.87 15.63
CA GLY A 45 -84.69 -2.54 14.60
C GLY A 45 -83.61 -1.61 14.02
N PHE A 46 -83.96 -0.35 13.76
CA PHE A 46 -83.01 0.67 13.31
C PHE A 46 -81.92 0.96 14.33
N ASN A 47 -82.25 0.96 15.62
CA ASN A 47 -81.29 1.19 16.70
C ASN A 47 -80.22 0.07 16.77
N VAL A 48 -80.62 -1.19 16.55
CA VAL A 48 -79.66 -2.32 16.52
C VAL A 48 -78.67 -2.15 15.37
N VAL A 49 -79.18 -1.83 14.17
CA VAL A 49 -78.33 -1.61 12.98
C VAL A 49 -77.40 -0.41 13.17
N ALA A 50 -77.90 0.70 13.72
CA ALA A 50 -77.09 1.89 13.98
C ALA A 50 -75.95 1.60 14.97
N ASN A 51 -76.20 0.83 16.03
CA ASN A 51 -75.14 0.43 16.97
C ASN A 51 -74.12 -0.52 16.34
N GLU A 52 -74.54 -1.44 15.48
CA GLU A 52 -73.62 -2.34 14.75
C GLU A 52 -72.69 -1.54 13.82
N ILE A 53 -73.25 -0.58 13.05
CA ILE A 53 -72.46 0.31 12.19
C ILE A 53 -71.48 1.13 13.03
N LYS A 54 -71.91 1.63 14.20
CA LYS A 54 -71.05 2.39 15.11
C LYS A 54 -69.86 1.57 15.61
N GLU A 55 -70.08 0.32 15.99
CA GLU A 55 -68.99 -0.56 16.43
C GLU A 55 -68.06 -0.96 15.27
N LEU A 56 -68.59 -1.22 14.08
CA LEU A 56 -67.78 -1.45 12.87
C LEU A 56 -66.92 -0.22 12.51
N ALA A 57 -67.46 0.99 12.64
CA ALA A 57 -66.71 2.22 12.42
C ALA A 57 -65.55 2.38 13.41
N LYS A 58 -65.79 2.10 14.70
CA LYS A 58 -64.73 2.09 15.73
C LYS A 58 -63.68 1.01 15.49
N GLN A 59 -64.09 -0.18 15.04
CA GLN A 59 -63.14 -1.25 14.68
C GLN A 59 -62.28 -0.84 13.49
N THR A 60 -62.88 -0.23 12.46
CA THR A 60 -62.17 0.30 11.29
C THR A 60 -61.14 1.37 11.69
N ALA A 61 -61.50 2.30 12.56
CA ALA A 61 -60.58 3.33 13.06
C ALA A 61 -59.37 2.71 13.80
N ARG A 62 -59.62 1.73 14.69
CA ARG A 62 -58.54 1.02 15.40
C ARG A 62 -57.62 0.26 14.44
N ALA A 63 -58.18 -0.50 13.50
CA ALA A 63 -57.40 -1.24 12.51
C ALA A 63 -56.56 -0.29 11.64
N THR A 64 -57.14 0.84 11.22
CA THR A 64 -56.43 1.88 10.45
C THR A 64 -55.26 2.47 11.25
N GLN A 65 -55.45 2.70 12.54
CA GLN A 65 -54.39 3.19 13.43
C GLN A 65 -53.25 2.16 13.58
N GLU A 66 -53.56 0.88 13.73
CA GLU A 66 -52.56 -0.20 13.80
C GLU A 66 -51.75 -0.30 12.50
N ILE A 67 -52.42 -0.25 11.35
CA ILE A 67 -51.75 -0.24 10.03
C ILE A 67 -50.88 1.01 9.87
N SER A 68 -51.33 2.18 10.34
CA SER A 68 -50.56 3.42 10.32
C SER A 68 -49.27 3.32 11.14
N GLN A 69 -49.34 2.71 12.33
CA GLN A 69 -48.16 2.44 13.14
C GLN A 69 -47.18 1.48 12.43
N GLN A 70 -47.70 0.44 11.78
CA GLN A 70 -46.86 -0.51 11.04
C GLN A 70 -46.22 0.14 9.81
N ASN A 71 -46.94 1.01 9.10
CA ASN A 71 -46.41 1.77 7.97
C ASN A 71 -45.28 2.72 8.41
N LYS A 72 -45.44 3.41 9.56
CA LYS A 72 -44.36 4.24 10.15
C LYS A 72 -43.11 3.43 10.50
N LYS A 73 -43.28 2.23 11.08
CA LYS A 73 -42.14 1.32 11.35
C LYS A 73 -41.44 0.92 10.05
N MET A 74 -42.20 0.61 9.00
CA MET A 74 -41.66 0.27 7.68
C MET A 74 -40.86 1.44 7.07
N GLN A 75 -41.38 2.66 7.18
CA GLN A 75 -40.68 3.88 6.74
C GLN A 75 -39.34 4.06 7.46
N ASN A 76 -39.34 3.96 8.79
CA ASN A 76 -38.13 4.10 9.59
C ASN A 76 -37.08 3.02 9.24
N ASN A 77 -37.51 1.76 9.12
CA ASN A 77 -36.61 0.68 8.72
C ASN A 77 -36.02 0.90 7.32
N THR A 78 -36.84 1.39 6.39
CA THR A 78 -36.40 1.74 5.04
C THR A 78 -35.37 2.86 5.07
N HIS A 79 -35.60 3.92 5.87
CA HIS A 79 -34.66 5.02 6.04
C HIS A 79 -33.32 4.56 6.62
N ASN A 80 -33.35 3.74 7.67
CA ASN A 80 -32.15 3.17 8.27
C ASN A 80 -31.36 2.31 7.29
N ALA A 81 -32.05 1.51 6.48
CA ALA A 81 -31.43 0.69 5.45
C ALA A 81 -30.78 1.55 4.35
N VAL A 82 -31.41 2.67 3.93
CA VAL A 82 -30.78 3.62 3.00
C VAL A 82 -29.51 4.21 3.60
N ALA A 83 -29.55 4.69 4.84
CA ALA A 83 -28.39 5.27 5.51
C ALA A 83 -27.22 4.26 5.66
N ALA A 84 -27.54 3.00 5.95
CA ALA A 84 -26.55 1.93 6.00
C ALA A 84 -25.91 1.66 4.63
N ILE A 85 -26.71 1.62 3.56
CA ILE A 85 -26.22 1.47 2.19
C ILE A 85 -25.32 2.64 1.79
N GLU A 86 -25.69 3.89 2.12
CA GLU A 86 -24.86 5.05 1.84
C GLU A 86 -23.50 4.97 2.57
N LYS A 87 -23.48 4.47 3.80
CA LYS A 87 -22.23 4.22 4.52
C LYS A 87 -21.38 3.16 3.83
N ILE A 88 -21.99 2.06 3.36
CA ILE A 88 -21.29 1.01 2.61
C ILE A 88 -20.70 1.58 1.32
N VAL A 89 -21.45 2.39 0.58
CA VAL A 89 -20.98 3.03 -0.65
C VAL A 89 -19.78 3.93 -0.37
N ARG A 90 -19.82 4.75 0.68
CA ARG A 90 -18.68 5.59 1.08
C ARG A 90 -17.42 4.77 1.37
N VAL A 91 -17.56 3.70 2.15
CA VAL A 91 -16.43 2.81 2.47
C VAL A 91 -15.90 2.14 1.20
N ALA A 92 -16.77 1.66 0.31
CA ALA A 92 -16.35 1.05 -0.94
C ALA A 92 -15.60 2.03 -1.86
N THR A 93 -16.05 3.28 -1.94
CA THR A 93 -15.36 4.34 -2.69
C THR A 93 -13.98 4.63 -2.09
N GLU A 94 -13.89 4.72 -0.76
CA GLU A 94 -12.61 4.93 -0.08
C GLU A 94 -11.64 3.76 -0.29
N MET A 95 -12.12 2.51 -0.19
CA MET A 95 -11.33 1.31 -0.49
C MET A 95 -10.82 1.30 -1.93
N SER A 96 -11.64 1.71 -2.90
CA SER A 96 -11.23 1.82 -4.30
C SER A 96 -10.11 2.86 -4.46
N ARG A 97 -10.24 4.02 -3.82
CA ARG A 97 -9.20 5.06 -3.82
C ARG A 97 -7.89 4.56 -3.21
N LEU A 98 -7.95 3.89 -2.06
CA LEU A 98 -6.76 3.31 -1.42
C LEU A 98 -6.09 2.26 -2.31
N SER A 99 -6.90 1.40 -2.96
CA SER A 99 -6.38 0.38 -3.87
C SER A 99 -5.62 1.00 -5.05
N GLN A 100 -6.10 2.11 -5.59
CA GLN A 100 -5.40 2.85 -6.64
C GLN A 100 -4.06 3.44 -6.15
N THR A 101 -4.03 3.97 -4.93
CA THR A 101 -2.78 4.46 -4.32
C THR A 101 -1.78 3.32 -4.09
N ILE A 102 -2.26 2.16 -3.62
CA ILE A 102 -1.41 0.97 -3.45
C ILE A 102 -0.86 0.51 -4.79
N ALA A 103 -1.69 0.45 -5.84
CA ALA A 103 -1.24 0.06 -7.18
C ALA A 103 -0.12 0.98 -7.70
N SER A 104 -0.29 2.29 -7.57
CA SER A 104 0.75 3.27 -7.94
C SER A 104 2.03 3.08 -7.12
N ALA A 105 1.92 2.86 -5.81
CA ALA A 105 3.08 2.62 -4.95
C ALA A 105 3.83 1.32 -5.31
N VAL A 106 3.09 0.28 -5.74
CA VAL A 106 3.68 -0.98 -6.20
C VAL A 106 4.41 -0.80 -7.53
N GLU A 107 3.88 0.00 -8.45
CA GLU A 107 4.58 0.36 -9.70
C GLU A 107 5.89 1.11 -9.43
N ASP A 108 5.86 2.09 -8.53
CA ASP A 108 7.07 2.83 -8.11
C ASP A 108 8.10 1.89 -7.45
N GLN A 109 7.66 0.99 -6.57
CA GLN A 109 8.54 -0.03 -5.98
C GLN A 109 9.18 -0.92 -7.02
N ALA A 110 8.43 -1.37 -8.03
CA ALA A 110 8.96 -2.20 -9.11
C ALA A 110 10.05 -1.47 -9.90
N LYS A 111 9.87 -0.16 -10.16
CA LYS A 111 10.89 0.68 -10.79
C LYS A 111 12.15 0.78 -9.92
N THR A 112 12.01 1.04 -8.63
CA THR A 112 13.16 1.11 -7.71
C THR A 112 13.91 -0.22 -7.62
N ILE A 113 13.20 -1.35 -7.61
CA ILE A 113 13.83 -2.69 -7.60
C ILE A 113 14.62 -2.94 -8.88
N SER A 114 14.12 -2.48 -10.03
CA SER A 114 14.83 -2.56 -11.30
C SER A 114 16.13 -1.74 -11.27
N GLU A 115 16.10 -0.52 -10.74
CA GLU A 115 17.27 0.33 -10.57
C GLU A 115 18.30 -0.28 -9.60
N ILE A 116 17.85 -0.86 -8.49
CA ILE A 116 18.72 -1.60 -7.55
C ILE A 116 19.38 -2.78 -8.25
N SER A 117 18.62 -3.55 -9.02
CA SER A 117 19.14 -4.72 -9.74
C SER A 117 20.20 -4.32 -10.77
N ALA A 118 19.98 -3.22 -11.49
CA ALA A 118 20.96 -2.66 -12.41
C ALA A 118 22.24 -2.21 -11.69
N ASN A 119 22.11 -1.52 -10.55
CA ASN A 119 23.26 -1.10 -9.74
C ASN A 119 24.07 -2.29 -9.21
N ILE A 120 23.41 -3.36 -8.77
CA ILE A 120 24.07 -4.60 -8.36
C ILE A 120 24.84 -5.22 -9.54
N GLY A 121 24.25 -5.24 -10.74
CA GLY A 121 24.92 -5.70 -11.96
C GLY A 121 26.18 -4.90 -12.26
N ASN A 122 26.11 -3.58 -12.17
CA ASN A 122 27.25 -2.68 -12.36
C ASN A 122 28.35 -2.91 -11.31
N ALA A 123 27.97 -3.01 -10.02
CA ALA A 123 28.91 -3.28 -8.94
C ALA A 123 29.60 -4.65 -9.10
N SER A 124 28.86 -5.67 -9.53
CA SER A 124 29.43 -7.00 -9.83
C SER A 124 30.44 -6.93 -10.99
N SER A 125 30.14 -6.16 -12.04
CA SER A 125 31.06 -5.95 -13.15
C SER A 125 32.33 -5.22 -12.71
N ALA A 126 32.19 -4.14 -11.93
CA ALA A 126 33.31 -3.40 -11.38
C ALA A 126 34.21 -4.29 -10.49
N ALA A 127 33.61 -5.15 -9.65
CA ALA A 127 34.35 -6.10 -8.84
C ALA A 127 35.18 -7.09 -9.68
N ARG A 128 34.63 -7.58 -10.81
CA ARG A 128 35.38 -8.41 -11.76
C ARG A 128 36.56 -7.67 -12.39
N THR A 129 36.36 -6.40 -12.79
CA THR A 129 37.45 -5.56 -13.32
C THR A 129 38.55 -5.36 -12.29
N ILE A 130 38.20 -5.06 -11.02
CA ILE A 130 39.16 -4.91 -9.93
C ILE A 130 39.94 -6.21 -9.71
N ALA A 131 39.27 -7.36 -9.70
CA ALA A 131 39.93 -8.65 -9.55
C ALA A 131 40.95 -8.90 -10.67
N GLY A 132 40.60 -8.57 -11.93
CA GLY A 132 41.52 -8.65 -13.06
C GLY A 132 42.73 -7.72 -12.91
N ASN A 133 42.51 -6.48 -12.49
CA ASN A 133 43.59 -5.52 -12.26
C ASN A 133 44.54 -5.98 -11.13
N ILE A 134 44.01 -6.58 -10.06
CA ILE A 134 44.81 -7.15 -8.97
C ILE A 134 45.67 -8.31 -9.48
N GLN A 135 45.11 -9.18 -10.33
CA GLN A 135 45.87 -10.28 -10.91
C GLN A 135 47.01 -9.78 -11.80
N GLN A 136 46.76 -8.76 -12.63
CA GLN A 136 47.81 -8.12 -13.43
C GLN A 136 48.88 -7.45 -12.56
N ALA A 137 48.47 -6.74 -11.51
CA ALA A 137 49.41 -6.11 -10.57
C ALA A 137 50.28 -7.16 -9.86
N SER A 138 49.69 -8.30 -9.47
CA SER A 138 50.44 -9.42 -8.89
C SER A 138 51.48 -10.00 -9.86
N MET A 139 51.12 -10.13 -11.15
CA MET A 139 52.08 -10.59 -12.17
C MET A 139 53.23 -9.60 -12.35
N GLY A 140 52.92 -8.30 -12.41
CA GLY A 140 53.94 -7.25 -12.48
C GLY A 140 54.86 -7.23 -11.26
N ALA A 141 54.34 -7.48 -10.05
CA ALA A 141 55.15 -7.57 -8.85
C ALA A 141 56.13 -8.77 -8.89
N VAL A 142 55.71 -9.92 -9.44
CA VAL A 142 56.58 -11.08 -9.64
C VAL A 142 57.68 -10.78 -10.65
N GLU A 143 57.36 -10.10 -11.76
CA GLU A 143 58.35 -9.67 -12.76
C GLU A 143 59.38 -8.72 -12.14
N VAL A 144 58.92 -7.71 -11.38
CA VAL A 144 59.81 -6.77 -10.67
C VAL A 144 60.72 -7.51 -9.69
N ALA A 145 60.19 -8.48 -8.92
CA ALA A 145 61.01 -9.29 -8.02
C ALA A 145 62.10 -10.07 -8.77
N GLY A 146 61.77 -10.65 -9.94
CA GLY A 146 62.75 -11.30 -10.81
C GLY A 146 63.83 -10.33 -11.31
N LYS A 147 63.44 -9.12 -11.70
CA LYS A 147 64.40 -8.08 -12.13
C LYS A 147 65.31 -7.61 -11.00
N ILE A 148 64.81 -7.53 -9.77
CA ILE A 148 65.64 -7.23 -8.60
C ILE A 148 66.68 -8.34 -8.37
N GLN A 149 66.32 -9.61 -8.58
CA GLN A 149 67.27 -10.71 -8.48
C GLN A 149 68.37 -10.61 -9.55
N GLU A 150 68.02 -10.31 -10.80
CA GLU A 150 69.00 -10.05 -11.89
C GLU A 150 69.96 -8.90 -11.53
N VAL A 151 69.43 -7.79 -10.99
CA VAL A 151 70.23 -6.64 -10.54
C VAL A 151 71.18 -7.02 -9.39
N ASN A 152 70.72 -7.84 -8.44
CA ASN A 152 71.55 -8.31 -7.34
C ASN A 152 72.72 -9.17 -7.84
N GLU A 153 72.46 -10.09 -8.78
CA GLU A 153 73.50 -10.91 -9.41
C GLU A 153 74.51 -10.06 -10.21
N ALA A 154 74.03 -9.07 -10.97
CA ALA A 154 74.89 -8.14 -11.68
C ALA A 154 75.77 -7.33 -10.72
N SER A 155 75.19 -6.84 -9.62
CA SER A 155 75.93 -6.10 -8.57
C SER A 155 77.02 -6.96 -7.93
N PHE A 156 76.75 -8.23 -7.66
CA PHE A 156 77.73 -9.17 -7.11
C PHE A 156 78.90 -9.41 -8.09
N LYS A 157 78.61 -9.63 -9.37
CA LYS A 157 79.64 -9.77 -10.42
C LYS A 157 80.49 -8.52 -10.54
N SER A 158 79.88 -7.34 -10.54
CA SER A 158 80.60 -6.06 -10.57
C SER A 158 81.49 -5.86 -9.35
N ALA A 159 81.03 -6.21 -8.15
CA ALA A 159 81.83 -6.14 -6.93
C ALA A 159 83.05 -7.08 -6.98
N SER A 160 82.86 -8.31 -7.47
CA SER A 160 83.95 -9.27 -7.66
C SER A 160 84.99 -8.75 -8.66
N GLY A 161 84.55 -8.26 -9.83
CA GLY A 161 85.44 -7.72 -10.85
C GLY A 161 86.20 -6.47 -10.40
N ALA A 162 85.57 -5.63 -9.57
CA ALA A 162 86.25 -4.50 -8.93
C ALA A 162 87.35 -4.97 -7.95
N GLY A 163 87.10 -6.06 -7.20
CA GLY A 163 88.10 -6.68 -6.32
C GLY A 163 89.30 -7.23 -7.09
N GLU A 164 89.07 -7.94 -8.19
CA GLU A 164 90.15 -8.43 -9.09
C GLU A 164 90.96 -7.27 -9.68
N THR A 165 90.27 -6.22 -10.15
CA THR A 165 90.93 -5.02 -10.70
C THR A 165 91.81 -4.34 -9.64
N ASN A 166 91.35 -4.27 -8.38
CA ASN A 166 92.15 -3.72 -7.30
C ASN A 166 93.40 -4.57 -7.03
N SER A 167 93.27 -5.89 -6.99
CA SER A 167 94.41 -6.81 -6.81
C SER A 167 95.46 -6.64 -7.92
N HIS A 168 95.02 -6.56 -9.18
CA HIS A 168 95.93 -6.34 -10.31
C HIS A 168 96.61 -4.96 -10.26
N ALA A 169 95.90 -3.93 -9.79
CA ALA A 169 96.49 -2.60 -9.60
C ALA A 169 97.57 -2.61 -8.51
N GLU A 170 97.37 -3.37 -7.42
CA GLU A 170 98.38 -3.58 -6.37
C GLU A 170 99.61 -4.32 -6.90
N GLU A 171 99.43 -5.40 -7.66
CA GLU A 171 100.52 -6.14 -8.32
C GLU A 171 101.31 -5.26 -9.29
N LEU A 172 100.62 -4.47 -10.14
CA LEU A 172 101.25 -3.52 -11.04
C LEU A 172 102.04 -2.45 -10.29
N SER A 173 101.51 -1.96 -9.17
CA SER A 173 102.21 -0.98 -8.31
C SER A 173 103.48 -1.58 -7.71
N GLN A 174 103.41 -2.81 -7.23
CA GLN A 174 104.55 -3.55 -6.69
C GLN A 174 105.64 -3.76 -7.76
N MET A 175 105.28 -4.27 -8.94
CA MET A 175 106.20 -4.43 -10.06
C MET A 175 106.85 -3.10 -10.47
N ALA A 176 106.07 -2.02 -10.53
CA ALA A 176 106.60 -0.69 -10.84
C ALA A 176 107.60 -0.20 -9.77
N SER A 177 107.37 -0.51 -8.49
CA SER A 177 108.30 -0.17 -7.41
C SER A 177 109.59 -0.98 -7.49
N GLU A 178 109.51 -2.29 -7.73
CA GLU A 178 110.67 -3.16 -7.93
C GLU A 178 111.51 -2.72 -9.12
N LEU A 179 110.88 -2.40 -10.24
CA LEU A 179 111.56 -1.93 -11.46
C LEU A 179 112.28 -0.60 -11.22
N ARG A 180 111.68 0.30 -10.44
CA ARG A 180 112.29 1.56 -10.01
C ARG A 180 113.48 1.35 -9.07
N GLU A 181 113.41 0.37 -8.18
CA GLU A 181 114.53 -0.01 -7.30
C GLU A 181 115.70 -0.60 -8.10
N LEU A 182 115.41 -1.51 -9.04
CA LEU A 182 116.37 -2.11 -9.96
C LEU A 182 117.08 -1.04 -10.81
N LEU A 183 116.33 -0.09 -11.38
CA LEU A 183 116.91 1.05 -12.11
C LEU A 183 117.75 1.97 -11.22
N GLY A 184 117.42 2.08 -9.94
CA GLY A 184 118.23 2.80 -8.95
C GLY A 184 119.60 2.17 -8.73
N GLN A 185 119.70 0.85 -8.76
CA GLN A 185 120.96 0.11 -8.63
C GLN A 185 121.88 0.27 -9.86
N PHE A 186 121.32 0.55 -11.04
CA PHE A 186 122.09 0.79 -12.26
C PHE A 186 122.55 2.24 -12.46
N LYS A 187 122.13 3.18 -11.60
CA LYS A 187 122.71 4.52 -11.54
C LYS A 187 124.01 4.48 -10.71
N LEU A 188 125.12 4.21 -11.39
CA LEU A 188 126.50 4.55 -10.99
C LEU A 188 126.95 5.79 -11.78
#